data_AF-A0A522RBT9-F1
#
_entry.id   AF-A0A522RBT9-F1
#
_cell.length_a   1.000
_cell.length_b   1.000
_cell.length_c   1.000
_cell.angle_alpha   90.00
_cell.angle_beta   90.00
_cell.angle_gamma   90.00
#
_symmetry.space_group_name_H-M   'P 1'
#
loop_
_entity.id
_entity.type
_entity.pdbx_description
1 polymer ?
#
loop_
_entity_poly.entity_id
_entity_poly.type
_entity_poly.pdbx_seq_one_letter_code
_entity_poly.pdbx_strand_id
1 'polypeptide(L)'
;MIINNNTKILSIIKENKRSVDAIAAVAKPLQRLRNPLLQKMLAGRTTLAQAAKIGGCSIDELAVALKPLGFDWVNEETKDEQEAFAFTPAFMLSIDKYQRTILDVREDLASGQDPLKKIMAAVKQLPKGNVLEIINTFEPTPLVNMLNKKGYESYVETKKENEVHAFFKLKEGADEKADALENELPDLCDEKDFTEKLKSFGDKVVSVDVSEMEMPMPMVTILEALSSLPENHILSVTHKRIPIFLFNELKERKAEYLVYKAGETDVRLLIWKN
;
A
#
# COMPACT_ATOMS: atom_id res chain seq x y z
N MET A 1 32.78 -0.84 -13.62
CA MET A 1 31.32 -1.13 -13.54
C MET A 1 30.76 -0.43 -12.33
N ILE A 2 29.61 0.25 -12.46
CA ILE A 2 28.91 0.85 -11.32
C ILE A 2 28.19 -0.25 -10.54
N ILE A 3 28.35 -0.28 -9.21
CA ILE A 3 27.75 -1.26 -8.31
C ILE A 3 26.98 -0.59 -7.16
N ASN A 4 25.94 -1.25 -6.67
CA ASN A 4 25.06 -0.79 -5.60
C ASN A 4 24.63 -1.96 -4.69
N ASN A 5 23.79 -1.68 -3.69
CA ASN A 5 23.24 -2.65 -2.73
C ASN A 5 22.59 -3.88 -3.39
N ASN A 6 21.93 -3.66 -4.52
CA ASN A 6 21.15 -4.67 -5.24
C ASN A 6 21.97 -5.43 -6.29
N THR A 7 23.23 -5.04 -6.51
CA THR A 7 24.08 -5.67 -7.52
C THR A 7 24.42 -7.10 -7.11
N LYS A 8 24.16 -8.05 -8.01
CA LYS A 8 24.40 -9.48 -7.79
C LYS A 8 25.91 -9.79 -7.80
N ILE A 9 26.35 -10.61 -6.86
CA ILE A 9 27.76 -11.03 -6.76
C ILE A 9 28.24 -11.68 -8.06
N LEU A 10 27.38 -12.47 -8.73
CA LEU A 10 27.74 -13.12 -9.99
C LEU A 10 28.09 -12.12 -11.10
N SER A 11 27.41 -10.97 -11.16
CA SER A 11 27.71 -9.93 -12.17
C SER A 11 29.10 -9.34 -11.93
N ILE A 12 29.48 -9.13 -10.68
CA ILE A 12 30.79 -8.60 -10.26
C ILE A 12 31.90 -9.60 -10.59
N ILE A 13 31.66 -10.91 -10.34
CA ILE A 13 32.61 -11.98 -10.66
C ILE A 13 32.80 -12.12 -12.17
N LYS A 14 31.73 -11.98 -12.96
CA LYS A 14 31.79 -12.03 -14.43
C LYS A 14 32.61 -10.86 -14.99
N GLU A 15 32.43 -9.67 -14.43
CA GLU A 15 33.16 -8.47 -14.83
C GLU A 15 34.64 -8.56 -14.48
N ASN A 16 34.96 -9.00 -13.24
CA ASN A 16 36.34 -9.20 -12.81
C ASN A 16 36.47 -10.42 -11.90
N LYS A 17 37.17 -11.45 -12.38
CA LYS A 17 37.37 -12.70 -11.62
C LYS A 17 38.14 -12.48 -10.31
N ARG A 18 38.95 -11.42 -10.20
CA ARG A 18 39.70 -11.08 -8.96
C ARG A 18 38.78 -10.60 -7.82
N SER A 19 37.54 -10.24 -8.13
CA SER A 19 36.54 -9.83 -7.14
C SER A 19 36.22 -10.92 -6.12
N VAL A 20 36.39 -12.20 -6.50
CA VAL A 20 36.18 -13.33 -5.59
C VAL A 20 37.12 -13.23 -4.39
N ASP A 21 38.40 -12.96 -4.62
CA ASP A 21 39.39 -12.87 -3.55
C ASP A 21 39.25 -11.59 -2.75
N ALA A 22 38.87 -10.47 -3.39
CA ALA A 22 38.58 -9.23 -2.70
C ALA A 22 37.40 -9.37 -1.72
N ILE A 23 36.28 -9.96 -2.16
CA ILE A 23 35.10 -10.19 -1.31
C ILE A 23 35.41 -11.22 -0.21
N ALA A 24 36.12 -12.30 -0.54
CA ALA A 24 36.50 -13.34 0.40
C ALA A 24 37.46 -12.84 1.50
N ALA A 25 38.23 -11.78 1.23
CA ALA A 25 39.15 -11.19 2.20
C ALA A 25 38.46 -10.31 3.24
N VAL A 26 37.25 -9.80 2.95
CA VAL A 26 36.52 -8.89 3.85
C VAL A 26 36.05 -9.60 5.12
N ALA A 27 35.50 -10.81 5.00
CA ALA A 27 35.00 -11.55 6.16
C ALA A 27 35.18 -13.06 6.02
N LYS A 28 35.44 -13.73 7.16
CA LYS A 28 35.67 -15.19 7.23
C LYS A 28 34.52 -16.01 6.59
N PRO A 29 33.22 -15.68 6.77
CA PRO A 29 32.13 -16.41 6.12
C PRO A 29 32.15 -16.32 4.58
N LEU A 30 32.70 -15.23 4.03
CA LEU A 30 32.76 -14.96 2.59
C LEU A 30 33.87 -15.73 1.88
N GLN A 31 34.82 -16.33 2.61
CA GLN A 31 35.88 -17.17 2.03
C GLN A 31 35.36 -18.35 1.23
N ARG A 32 34.15 -18.83 1.56
CA ARG A 32 33.45 -19.90 0.83
C ARG A 32 33.16 -19.52 -0.62
N LEU A 33 33.12 -18.23 -0.95
CA LEU A 33 32.95 -17.73 -2.31
C LEU A 33 34.11 -18.15 -3.24
N ARG A 34 35.28 -18.54 -2.72
CA ARG A 34 36.38 -19.10 -3.53
C ARG A 34 36.02 -20.43 -4.19
N ASN A 35 35.02 -21.16 -3.68
CA ASN A 35 34.61 -22.43 -4.27
C ASN A 35 33.79 -22.20 -5.57
N PRO A 36 34.26 -22.69 -6.74
CA PRO A 36 33.58 -22.47 -8.02
C PRO A 36 32.13 -22.99 -8.10
N LEU A 37 31.80 -24.04 -7.34
CA LEU A 37 30.44 -24.58 -7.28
C LEU A 37 29.51 -23.62 -6.52
N LEU A 38 30.00 -23.02 -5.42
CA LEU A 38 29.24 -22.05 -4.64
C LEU A 38 29.05 -20.73 -5.40
N GLN A 39 30.03 -20.32 -6.22
CA GLN A 39 29.88 -19.17 -7.12
C GLN A 39 28.71 -19.36 -8.08
N LYS A 40 28.57 -20.55 -8.69
CA LYS A 40 27.47 -20.83 -9.63
C LYS A 40 26.10 -20.89 -8.94
N MET A 41 26.04 -21.45 -7.73
CA MET A 41 24.77 -21.68 -7.03
C MET A 41 24.27 -20.47 -6.23
N LEU A 42 25.15 -19.80 -5.49
CA LEU A 42 24.78 -18.76 -4.53
C LEU A 42 24.97 -17.36 -5.11
N ALA A 43 26.10 -17.08 -5.75
CA ALA A 43 26.42 -15.73 -6.23
C ALA A 43 25.41 -15.19 -7.26
N GLY A 44 24.71 -16.09 -7.99
CA GLY A 44 23.65 -15.70 -8.92
C GLY A 44 22.35 -15.22 -8.25
N ARG A 45 22.17 -15.52 -6.96
CA ARG A 45 20.98 -15.18 -6.16
C ARG A 45 21.28 -14.20 -5.03
N THR A 46 22.54 -14.05 -4.65
CA THR A 46 22.97 -13.17 -3.56
C THR A 46 23.40 -11.80 -4.09
N THR A 47 22.85 -10.74 -3.49
CA THR A 47 23.29 -9.35 -3.72
C THR A 47 24.45 -8.96 -2.82
N LEU A 48 25.13 -7.85 -3.10
CA LEU A 48 26.17 -7.28 -2.22
C LEU A 48 25.64 -7.02 -0.79
N ALA A 49 24.44 -6.45 -0.66
CA ALA A 49 23.82 -6.21 0.65
C ALA A 49 23.54 -7.52 1.41
N GLN A 50 23.05 -8.55 0.72
CA GLN A 50 22.84 -9.86 1.33
C GLN A 50 24.17 -10.54 1.70
N ALA A 51 25.22 -10.35 0.89
CA ALA A 51 26.56 -10.82 1.20
C ALA A 51 27.12 -10.18 2.46
N ALA A 52 26.95 -8.86 2.61
CA ALA A 52 27.34 -8.11 3.80
C ALA A 52 26.66 -8.65 5.06
N LYS A 53 25.33 -8.84 5.00
CA LYS A 53 24.53 -9.41 6.10
C LYS A 53 24.95 -10.83 6.46
N ILE A 54 25.20 -11.70 5.49
CA ILE A 54 25.67 -13.08 5.72
C ILE A 54 27.11 -13.11 6.23
N GLY A 55 27.94 -12.17 5.76
CA GLY A 55 29.33 -12.01 6.14
C GLY A 55 29.54 -11.40 7.52
N GLY A 56 28.52 -10.72 8.06
CA GLY A 56 28.63 -9.92 9.28
C GLY A 56 29.55 -8.72 9.10
N CYS A 57 29.66 -8.20 7.87
CA CYS A 57 30.50 -7.06 7.49
C CYS A 57 29.64 -5.93 6.94
N SER A 58 30.18 -4.71 6.86
CA SER A 58 29.45 -3.59 6.28
C SER A 58 29.52 -3.62 4.74
N ILE A 59 28.60 -2.90 4.11
CA ILE A 59 28.60 -2.74 2.66
C ILE A 59 29.78 -1.86 2.21
N ASP A 60 30.14 -0.86 3.01
CA ASP A 60 31.30 0.00 2.75
C ASP A 60 32.60 -0.80 2.71
N GLU A 61 32.76 -1.80 3.58
CA GLU A 61 33.93 -2.68 3.57
C GLU A 61 34.05 -3.46 2.25
N LEU A 62 32.93 -3.94 1.71
CA LEU A 62 32.88 -4.60 0.40
C LEU A 62 33.15 -3.62 -0.75
N ALA A 63 32.59 -2.41 -0.69
CA ALA A 63 32.80 -1.36 -1.67
C ALA A 63 34.29 -0.94 -1.73
N VAL A 64 34.92 -0.73 -0.57
CA VAL A 64 36.35 -0.41 -0.46
C VAL A 64 37.21 -1.53 -1.04
N ALA A 65 36.87 -2.80 -0.78
CA ALA A 65 37.61 -3.94 -1.32
C ALA A 65 37.49 -4.07 -2.85
N LEU A 66 36.36 -3.65 -3.42
CA LEU A 66 36.09 -3.74 -4.87
C LEU A 66 36.57 -2.51 -5.65
N LYS A 67 36.73 -1.35 -5.01
CA LYS A 67 37.19 -0.10 -5.66
C LYS A 67 38.50 -0.24 -6.46
N PRO A 68 39.56 -0.89 -5.94
CA PRO A 68 40.82 -1.08 -6.69
C PRO A 68 40.67 -1.94 -7.96
N LEU A 69 39.57 -2.68 -8.09
CA LEU A 69 39.28 -3.56 -9.22
C LEU A 69 38.46 -2.87 -10.33
N GLY A 70 38.21 -1.55 -10.21
CA GLY A 70 37.46 -0.76 -11.18
C GLY A 70 35.94 -0.81 -10.98
N PHE A 71 35.50 -1.13 -9.76
CA PHE A 71 34.10 -1.02 -9.37
C PHE A 71 33.86 0.30 -8.65
N ASP A 72 32.99 1.11 -9.22
CA ASP A 72 32.60 2.38 -8.62
C ASP A 72 31.32 2.15 -7.84
N TRP A 73 31.41 2.33 -6.53
CA TRP A 73 30.25 2.25 -5.65
C TRP A 73 29.39 3.49 -5.83
N VAL A 74 28.11 3.28 -6.14
CA VAL A 74 27.09 4.31 -6.02
C VAL A 74 26.18 3.90 -4.89
N ASN A 75 26.17 4.72 -3.85
CA ASN A 75 25.32 4.48 -2.71
C ASN A 75 23.87 4.73 -3.12
N GLU A 76 23.10 3.68 -3.37
CA GLU A 76 21.66 3.83 -3.55
C GLU A 76 20.96 4.22 -2.25
N GLU A 77 21.64 4.17 -1.10
CA GLU A 77 21.20 4.85 0.13
C GLU A 77 21.26 6.38 0.04
N THR A 78 21.87 6.94 -1.02
CA THR A 78 21.78 8.39 -1.32
C THR A 78 20.76 8.71 -2.42
N LYS A 79 19.95 7.73 -2.87
CA LYS A 79 18.73 8.07 -3.63
C LYS A 79 17.61 8.59 -2.71
N ASP A 80 17.65 8.30 -1.41
CA ASP A 80 16.62 8.78 -0.49
C ASP A 80 16.63 10.29 -0.30
N GLU A 81 17.78 10.98 -0.30
CA GLU A 81 17.77 12.44 -0.06
C GLU A 81 17.39 13.26 -1.31
N GLN A 82 17.68 12.78 -2.53
CA GLN A 82 17.36 13.54 -3.75
C GLN A 82 16.02 13.15 -4.38
N GLU A 83 15.53 11.92 -4.17
CA GLU A 83 14.15 11.55 -4.52
C GLU A 83 13.13 11.97 -3.43
N ALA A 84 13.52 12.09 -2.15
CA ALA A 84 12.64 12.66 -1.12
C ALA A 84 12.25 14.10 -1.44
N PHE A 85 13.16 14.95 -1.95
CA PHE A 85 12.78 16.32 -2.35
C PHE A 85 11.82 16.37 -3.56
N ALA A 86 11.76 15.33 -4.39
CA ALA A 86 10.85 15.28 -5.53
C ALA A 86 9.45 14.77 -5.16
N PHE A 87 9.28 14.09 -4.01
CA PHE A 87 8.02 13.52 -3.55
C PHE A 87 7.53 14.03 -2.18
N THR A 88 8.24 14.98 -1.56
CA THR A 88 7.81 15.61 -0.29
C THR A 88 6.61 16.52 -0.55
N PRO A 89 5.42 16.22 0.01
CA PRO A 89 4.25 17.07 -0.15
C PRO A 89 4.49 18.48 0.41
N ALA A 90 3.87 19.51 -0.17
CA ALA A 90 4.07 20.90 0.22
C ALA A 90 3.80 21.16 1.73
N PHE A 91 2.90 20.38 2.34
CA PHE A 91 2.60 20.50 3.76
C PHE A 91 3.77 20.06 4.66
N MET A 92 4.61 19.12 4.21
CA MET A 92 5.77 18.67 4.97
C MET A 92 6.89 19.72 4.95
N LEU A 93 7.04 20.46 3.85
CA LEU A 93 7.98 21.59 3.75
C LEU A 93 7.61 22.75 4.69
N SER A 94 6.38 22.77 5.19
CA SER A 94 5.86 23.79 6.10
C SER A 94 5.21 23.19 7.35
N ILE A 95 5.73 22.03 7.79
CA ILE A 95 5.16 21.24 8.90
C ILE A 95 5.10 22.02 10.22
N ASP A 96 6.02 22.95 10.43
CA ASP A 96 6.11 23.86 11.58
C ASP A 96 4.91 24.81 11.71
N LYS A 97 4.20 25.07 10.61
CA LYS A 97 2.99 25.91 10.60
C LYS A 97 1.73 25.19 11.05
N TYR A 98 1.75 23.86 11.14
CA TYR A 98 0.59 23.05 11.46
C TYR A 98 0.67 22.51 12.89
N GLN A 99 -0.46 22.48 13.59
CA GLN A 99 -0.55 21.72 14.84
C GLN A 99 -0.54 20.23 14.54
N ARG A 100 0.24 19.48 15.33
CA ARG A 100 0.42 18.04 15.17
C ARG A 100 -0.28 17.26 16.26
N THR A 101 -1.03 16.25 15.86
CA THR A 101 -1.53 15.21 16.76
C THR A 101 -0.65 13.99 16.59
N ILE A 102 0.09 13.61 17.62
CA ILE A 102 1.04 12.48 17.58
C ILE A 102 0.37 11.25 18.18
N LEU A 103 0.43 10.14 17.45
CA LEU A 103 -0.07 8.84 17.86
C LEU A 103 1.03 7.78 17.72
N ASP A 104 1.64 7.39 18.84
CA ASP A 104 2.57 6.26 18.87
C ASP A 104 1.79 4.95 19.03
N VAL A 105 1.99 4.02 18.09
CA VAL A 105 1.35 2.71 18.05
C VAL A 105 2.34 1.56 18.18
N ARG A 106 3.61 1.85 18.44
CA ARG A 106 4.66 0.82 18.55
C ARG A 106 4.40 -0.14 19.71
N GLU A 107 3.87 0.35 20.83
CA GLU A 107 3.48 -0.49 21.97
C GLU A 107 2.29 -1.41 21.64
N ASP A 108 1.27 -0.87 20.95
CA ASP A 108 0.11 -1.64 20.51
C ASP A 108 0.59 -2.83 19.65
N LEU A 109 1.48 -2.57 18.67
CA LEU A 109 2.05 -3.59 17.80
C LEU A 109 2.99 -4.57 18.51
N ALA A 110 3.81 -4.08 19.45
CA ALA A 110 4.68 -4.93 20.26
C ALA A 110 3.88 -5.91 21.13
N SER A 111 2.68 -5.52 21.56
CA SER A 111 1.75 -6.39 22.29
C SER A 111 0.86 -7.26 21.40
N GLY A 112 1.04 -7.21 20.07
CA GLY A 112 0.23 -7.96 19.10
C GLY A 112 -1.20 -7.42 18.91
N GLN A 113 -1.49 -6.21 19.39
CA GLN A 113 -2.78 -5.55 19.21
C GLN A 113 -2.80 -4.75 17.90
N ASP A 114 -3.95 -4.74 17.24
CA ASP A 114 -4.16 -3.95 16.01
C ASP A 114 -4.47 -2.48 16.36
N PRO A 115 -3.59 -1.51 16.03
CA PRO A 115 -3.81 -0.11 16.34
C PRO A 115 -4.83 0.58 15.41
N LEU A 116 -5.33 -0.09 14.37
CA LEU A 116 -6.15 0.53 13.33
C LEU A 116 -7.37 1.29 13.90
N LYS A 117 -8.08 0.71 14.88
CA LYS A 117 -9.24 1.36 15.51
C LYS A 117 -8.87 2.69 16.18
N LYS A 118 -7.74 2.72 16.88
CA LYS A 118 -7.19 3.90 17.57
C LYS A 118 -6.77 4.96 16.56
N ILE A 119 -6.12 4.54 15.47
CA ILE A 119 -5.73 5.41 14.36
C ILE A 119 -6.97 6.02 13.70
N MET A 120 -8.00 5.25 13.39
CA MET A 120 -9.24 5.75 12.78
C MET A 120 -9.98 6.75 13.70
N ALA A 121 -9.96 6.52 15.01
CA ALA A 121 -10.49 7.47 15.98
C ALA A 121 -9.73 8.80 15.96
N ALA A 122 -8.38 8.74 15.91
CA ALA A 122 -7.54 9.93 15.81
C ALA A 122 -7.75 10.69 14.50
N VAL A 123 -7.89 9.98 13.37
CA VAL A 123 -8.22 10.58 12.06
C VAL A 123 -9.55 11.33 12.12
N LYS A 124 -10.58 10.74 12.73
CA LYS A 124 -11.91 11.36 12.86
C LYS A 124 -11.91 12.59 13.78
N GLN A 125 -11.06 12.60 14.79
CA GLN A 125 -10.94 13.70 15.75
C GLN A 125 -9.93 14.77 15.33
N LEU A 126 -9.21 14.56 14.22
CA LEU A 126 -8.18 15.48 13.74
C LEU A 126 -8.83 16.81 13.31
N PRO A 127 -8.48 17.95 13.95
CA PRO A 127 -9.01 19.24 13.54
C PRO A 127 -8.62 19.60 12.10
N LYS A 128 -9.48 20.36 11.42
CA LYS A 128 -9.21 20.84 10.07
C LYS A 128 -7.90 21.64 10.02
N GLY A 129 -7.06 21.32 9.04
CA GLY A 129 -5.74 21.93 8.86
C GLY A 129 -4.63 21.35 9.75
N ASN A 130 -4.94 20.47 10.71
CA ASN A 130 -3.91 19.80 11.51
C ASN A 130 -3.31 18.60 10.77
N VAL A 131 -2.15 18.15 11.28
CA VAL A 131 -1.42 17.00 10.77
C VAL A 131 -1.49 15.88 11.81
N LEU A 132 -1.86 14.68 11.38
CA LEU A 132 -1.73 13.47 12.18
C LEU A 132 -0.36 12.84 11.91
N GLU A 133 0.43 12.63 12.95
CA GLU A 133 1.71 11.95 12.92
C GLU A 133 1.57 10.60 13.62
N ILE A 134 1.85 9.51 12.91
CA ILE A 134 1.76 8.14 13.44
C ILE A 134 3.18 7.57 13.53
N ILE A 135 3.56 7.09 14.71
CA ILE A 135 4.85 6.44 14.94
C ILE A 135 4.63 4.92 14.96
N ASN A 136 5.27 4.23 14.02
CA ASN A 136 5.15 2.79 13.78
C ASN A 136 6.55 2.13 13.75
N THR A 137 6.63 0.80 13.75
CA THR A 137 7.86 0.01 13.57
C THR A 137 8.14 -0.34 12.11
N PHE A 138 7.17 -0.15 11.20
CA PHE A 138 7.31 -0.44 9.76
C PHE A 138 6.46 0.52 8.91
N GLU A 139 6.73 0.57 7.61
CA GLU A 139 5.97 1.40 6.66
C GLU A 139 4.51 0.98 6.56
N PRO A 140 3.55 1.86 6.89
CA PRO A 140 2.14 1.50 6.93
C PRO A 140 1.48 1.69 5.55
N THR A 141 2.02 1.05 4.50
CA THR A 141 1.54 1.20 3.11
C THR A 141 0.02 1.01 2.95
N PRO A 142 -0.64 0.02 3.59
CA PRO A 142 -2.10 -0.13 3.49
C PRO A 142 -2.87 1.07 4.08
N LEU A 143 -2.41 1.59 5.22
CA LEU A 143 -3.00 2.76 5.86
C LEU A 143 -2.82 4.01 5.01
N VAL A 144 -1.64 4.19 4.42
CA VAL A 144 -1.33 5.29 3.52
C VAL A 144 -2.30 5.31 2.33
N ASN A 145 -2.45 4.18 1.66
CA ASN A 145 -3.37 4.05 0.53
C ASN A 145 -4.82 4.34 0.93
N MET A 146 -5.25 3.87 2.10
CA MET A 146 -6.59 4.10 2.60
C MET A 146 -6.86 5.58 2.90
N LEU A 147 -5.93 6.28 3.55
CA LEU A 147 -6.10 7.69 3.89
C LEU A 147 -5.95 8.60 2.67
N ASN A 148 -5.09 8.26 1.71
CA ASN A 148 -5.00 8.98 0.43
C ASN A 148 -6.32 8.94 -0.35
N LYS A 149 -7.00 7.78 -0.36
CA LYS A 149 -8.36 7.65 -0.93
C LYS A 149 -9.40 8.49 -0.19
N LYS A 150 -9.21 8.72 1.11
CA LYS A 150 -10.05 9.62 1.94
C LYS A 150 -9.68 11.11 1.80
N GLY A 151 -8.81 11.46 0.85
CA GLY A 151 -8.45 12.85 0.57
C GLY A 151 -7.30 13.41 1.41
N TYR A 152 -6.58 12.56 2.15
CA TYR A 152 -5.36 12.97 2.82
C TYR A 152 -4.17 13.02 1.85
N GLU A 153 -3.22 13.89 2.13
CA GLU A 153 -1.84 13.79 1.67
C GLU A 153 -1.05 13.04 2.74
N SER A 154 -0.22 12.11 2.30
CA SER A 154 0.62 11.29 3.17
C SER A 154 2.10 11.53 2.91
N TYR A 155 2.91 11.47 3.95
CA TYR A 155 4.36 11.38 3.85
C TYR A 155 4.87 10.35 4.85
N VAL A 156 5.80 9.50 4.45
CA VAL A 156 6.38 8.47 5.33
C VAL A 156 7.88 8.67 5.38
N GLU A 157 8.44 8.67 6.58
CA GLU A 157 9.86 8.82 6.82
C GLU A 157 10.33 7.76 7.82
N THR A 158 11.33 6.97 7.42
CA THR A 158 11.99 6.02 8.31
C THR A 158 13.09 6.73 9.09
N LYS A 159 12.88 6.97 10.39
CA LYS A 159 13.88 7.61 11.26
C LYS A 159 14.96 6.61 11.68
N LYS A 160 14.58 5.37 12.00
CA LYS A 160 15.45 4.26 12.43
C LYS A 160 14.83 2.91 12.05
N GLU A 161 15.58 1.81 12.21
CA GLU A 161 15.17 0.43 11.85
C GLU A 161 13.83 -0.04 12.45
N ASN A 162 13.33 0.58 13.55
CA ASN A 162 12.02 0.30 14.16
C ASN A 162 11.25 1.58 14.52
N GLU A 163 11.52 2.67 13.79
CA GLU A 163 10.89 3.97 14.02
C GLU A 163 10.57 4.61 12.68
N VAL A 164 9.32 4.44 12.25
CA VAL A 164 8.77 4.95 11.00
C VAL A 164 7.68 5.95 11.34
N HIS A 165 7.79 7.17 10.82
CA HIS A 165 6.83 8.23 11.02
C HIS A 165 5.98 8.39 9.76
N ALA A 166 4.66 8.28 9.90
CA ALA A 166 3.72 8.53 8.82
C ALA A 166 2.88 9.77 9.15
N PHE A 167 2.97 10.78 8.29
CA PHE A 167 2.30 12.07 8.41
C PHE A 167 1.11 12.13 7.47
N PHE A 168 -0.03 12.61 7.96
CA PHE A 168 -1.26 12.73 7.20
C PHE A 168 -1.88 14.11 7.40
N LYS A 169 -2.17 14.79 6.29
CA LYS A 169 -2.90 16.07 6.30
C LYS A 169 -4.06 16.00 5.32
N LEU A 170 -5.23 16.49 5.70
CA LEU A 170 -6.35 16.60 4.77
C LEU A 170 -6.05 17.67 3.70
N LYS A 171 -6.28 17.36 2.42
CA LYS A 171 -6.10 18.33 1.32
C LYS A 171 -7.08 19.49 1.48
N GLU A 172 -6.64 20.70 1.13
CA GLU A 172 -7.57 21.84 1.03
C GLU A 172 -8.58 21.56 -0.10
N GLY A 173 -9.88 21.72 0.20
CA GLY A 173 -10.97 21.31 -0.69
C GLY A 173 -11.29 19.80 -0.68
N ALA A 174 -10.55 18.97 0.09
CA ALA A 174 -10.99 17.60 0.37
C ALA A 174 -12.00 17.52 1.51
N ASP A 175 -12.23 18.59 2.28
CA ASP A 175 -13.41 18.69 3.14
C ASP A 175 -14.69 18.52 2.31
N GLU A 176 -14.77 19.15 1.12
CA GLU A 176 -15.90 18.96 0.21
C GLU A 176 -15.94 17.57 -0.41
N LYS A 177 -14.79 16.88 -0.60
CA LYS A 177 -14.74 15.50 -1.13
C LYS A 177 -14.93 14.42 -0.07
N ALA A 178 -14.55 14.67 1.18
CA ALA A 178 -14.74 13.77 2.31
C ALA A 178 -16.18 13.90 2.85
N ASP A 179 -16.71 15.13 2.96
CA ASP A 179 -18.13 15.36 3.17
C ASP A 179 -18.97 14.90 1.95
N ALA A 180 -18.51 15.01 0.70
CA ALA A 180 -19.25 14.43 -0.44
C ALA A 180 -19.16 12.89 -0.50
N LEU A 181 -18.06 12.26 -0.05
CA LEU A 181 -17.97 10.80 0.06
C LEU A 181 -18.89 10.24 1.16
N GLU A 182 -19.16 11.00 2.22
CA GLU A 182 -20.14 10.66 3.25
C GLU A 182 -21.58 11.11 2.91
N ASN A 183 -21.76 12.16 2.08
CA ASN A 183 -23.08 12.71 1.73
C ASN A 183 -23.66 12.29 0.36
N GLU A 184 -22.94 11.61 -0.52
CA GLU A 184 -23.58 10.87 -1.62
C GLU A 184 -24.06 9.50 -1.10
N LEU A 185 -25.00 9.53 -0.15
CA LEU A 185 -25.90 8.39 -0.01
C LEU A 185 -26.58 8.22 -1.37
N PRO A 186 -26.56 7.03 -1.96
CA PRO A 186 -27.25 6.79 -3.22
C PRO A 186 -28.74 7.09 -3.03
N ASP A 187 -29.38 7.63 -4.06
CA ASP A 187 -30.84 7.74 -4.06
C ASP A 187 -31.43 6.35 -3.83
N LEU A 188 -32.14 6.20 -2.71
CA LEU A 188 -32.82 4.97 -2.37
C LEU A 188 -34.08 4.88 -3.21
N CYS A 189 -34.13 3.88 -4.09
CA CYS A 189 -35.34 3.58 -4.83
C CYS A 189 -36.36 2.86 -3.92
N ASP A 190 -37.63 2.91 -4.31
CA ASP A 190 -38.66 2.14 -3.65
C ASP A 190 -38.65 0.67 -4.12
N GLU A 191 -39.44 -0.18 -3.46
CA GLU A 191 -39.51 -1.61 -3.79
C GLU A 191 -40.05 -1.84 -5.22
N LYS A 192 -40.90 -0.93 -5.72
CA LYS A 192 -41.53 -1.05 -7.03
C LYS A 192 -40.50 -0.84 -8.13
N ASP A 193 -39.75 0.26 -8.05
CA ASP A 193 -38.68 0.60 -8.99
C ASP A 193 -37.62 -0.51 -9.05
N PHE A 194 -37.21 -1.03 -7.88
CA PHE A 194 -36.27 -2.15 -7.79
C PHE A 194 -36.81 -3.40 -8.49
N THR A 195 -38.06 -3.76 -8.22
CA THR A 195 -38.70 -4.96 -8.78
C THR A 195 -38.94 -4.83 -10.29
N GLU A 196 -39.35 -3.65 -10.77
CA GLU A 196 -39.54 -3.37 -12.19
C GLU A 196 -38.22 -3.47 -12.96
N LYS A 197 -37.15 -2.88 -12.43
CA LYS A 197 -35.82 -2.98 -13.03
C LYS A 197 -35.35 -4.43 -13.06
N LEU A 198 -35.48 -5.18 -11.96
CA LEU A 198 -35.12 -6.59 -11.92
C LEU A 198 -35.88 -7.41 -12.97
N LYS A 199 -37.20 -7.20 -13.09
CA LYS A 199 -38.04 -7.85 -14.11
C LYS A 199 -37.66 -7.51 -15.54
N SER A 200 -37.18 -6.29 -15.80
CA SER A 200 -36.76 -5.86 -17.14
C SER A 200 -35.61 -6.71 -17.72
N PHE A 201 -34.79 -7.32 -16.86
CA PHE A 201 -33.70 -8.20 -17.27
C PHE A 201 -34.13 -9.69 -17.39
N GLY A 202 -35.34 -10.05 -16.95
CA GLY A 202 -35.88 -11.41 -17.03
C GLY A 202 -34.95 -12.43 -16.36
N ASP A 203 -34.52 -13.43 -17.13
CA ASP A 203 -33.62 -14.49 -16.66
C ASP A 203 -32.13 -14.08 -16.61
N LYS A 204 -31.78 -12.85 -17.04
CA LYS A 204 -30.39 -12.35 -17.12
C LYS A 204 -29.90 -11.74 -15.81
N VAL A 205 -30.19 -12.41 -14.70
CA VAL A 205 -29.85 -11.95 -13.36
C VAL A 205 -28.81 -12.88 -12.75
N VAL A 206 -27.70 -12.31 -12.28
CA VAL A 206 -26.70 -13.03 -11.47
C VAL A 206 -26.84 -12.53 -10.04
N SER A 207 -27.05 -13.45 -9.09
CA SER A 207 -27.24 -13.09 -7.67
C SER A 207 -26.01 -13.39 -6.83
N VAL A 208 -25.65 -12.47 -5.94
CA VAL A 208 -24.51 -12.59 -5.02
C VAL A 208 -24.94 -12.12 -3.63
N ASP A 209 -24.70 -12.95 -2.61
CA ASP A 209 -24.93 -12.58 -1.22
C ASP A 209 -23.59 -12.37 -0.51
N VAL A 210 -23.42 -11.17 0.06
CA VAL A 210 -22.23 -10.78 0.83
C VAL A 210 -22.58 -10.32 2.24
N SER A 211 -23.80 -10.56 2.70
CA SER A 211 -24.31 -10.10 4.00
C SER A 211 -23.51 -10.64 5.20
N GLU A 212 -23.01 -11.87 5.09
CA GLU A 212 -22.22 -12.57 6.12
C GLU A 212 -20.70 -12.41 5.95
N MET A 213 -20.24 -11.63 4.98
CA MET A 213 -18.81 -11.48 4.70
C MET A 213 -18.18 -10.34 5.53
N GLU A 214 -16.99 -10.59 6.08
CA GLU A 214 -16.21 -9.56 6.77
C GLU A 214 -15.48 -8.64 5.78
N MET A 215 -15.27 -7.38 6.16
CA MET A 215 -14.53 -6.43 5.31
C MET A 215 -13.08 -6.88 5.10
N PRO A 216 -12.52 -6.75 3.87
CA PRO A 216 -13.06 -6.08 2.68
C PRO A 216 -13.79 -7.01 1.68
N MET A 217 -14.07 -8.26 2.06
CA MET A 217 -14.56 -9.30 1.15
C MET A 217 -15.84 -8.94 0.38
N PRO A 218 -16.88 -8.28 0.96
CA PRO A 218 -18.07 -7.91 0.20
C PRO A 218 -17.74 -7.13 -1.08
N MET A 219 -16.84 -6.16 -0.99
CA MET A 219 -16.46 -5.31 -2.12
C MET A 219 -15.71 -6.11 -3.18
N VAL A 220 -14.75 -6.95 -2.78
CA VAL A 220 -13.96 -7.78 -3.70
C VAL A 220 -14.89 -8.73 -4.47
N THR A 221 -15.76 -9.44 -3.76
CA THR A 221 -16.71 -10.38 -4.36
C THR A 221 -17.64 -9.69 -5.36
N ILE A 222 -18.17 -8.50 -5.04
CA ILE A 222 -19.06 -7.76 -5.95
C ILE A 222 -18.30 -7.30 -7.20
N LEU A 223 -17.07 -6.77 -7.06
CA LEU A 223 -16.28 -6.29 -8.19
C LEU A 223 -15.80 -7.43 -9.09
N GLU A 224 -15.47 -8.59 -8.53
CA GLU A 224 -15.15 -9.80 -9.28
C GLU A 224 -16.38 -10.31 -10.03
N ALA A 225 -17.52 -10.43 -9.36
CA ALA A 225 -18.79 -10.83 -9.99
C ALA A 225 -19.16 -9.89 -11.14
N LEU A 226 -19.03 -8.58 -10.93
CA LEU A 226 -19.26 -7.56 -11.96
C LEU A 226 -18.26 -7.66 -13.12
N SER A 227 -17.02 -8.05 -12.85
CA SER A 227 -16.00 -8.25 -13.90
C SER A 227 -16.29 -9.49 -14.74
N SER A 228 -16.85 -10.54 -14.14
CA SER A 228 -17.30 -11.77 -14.81
C SER A 228 -18.73 -11.70 -15.37
N LEU A 229 -19.45 -10.60 -15.14
CA LEU A 229 -20.86 -10.46 -15.52
C LEU A 229 -20.99 -10.45 -17.06
N PRO A 230 -21.82 -11.33 -17.66
CA PRO A 230 -22.03 -11.34 -19.10
C PRO A 230 -22.68 -10.04 -19.60
N GLU A 231 -22.51 -9.72 -20.88
CA GLU A 231 -23.17 -8.55 -21.48
C GLU A 231 -24.70 -8.63 -21.33
N ASN A 232 -25.34 -7.47 -21.13
CA ASN A 232 -26.78 -7.33 -20.91
C ASN A 232 -27.34 -8.10 -19.70
N HIS A 233 -26.51 -8.44 -18.71
CA HIS A 233 -26.95 -8.99 -17.43
C HIS A 233 -26.91 -7.95 -16.32
N ILE A 234 -27.68 -8.21 -15.27
CA ILE A 234 -27.71 -7.41 -14.05
C ILE A 234 -27.20 -8.26 -12.88
N LEU A 235 -26.38 -7.65 -12.02
CA LEU A 235 -25.91 -8.23 -10.79
C LEU A 235 -26.85 -7.80 -9.65
N SER A 236 -27.51 -8.77 -9.02
CA SER A 236 -28.31 -8.57 -7.82
C SER A 236 -27.48 -8.91 -6.59
N VAL A 237 -27.31 -7.96 -5.67
CA VAL A 237 -26.47 -8.10 -4.48
C VAL A 237 -27.30 -7.96 -3.22
N THR A 238 -27.14 -8.89 -2.29
CA THR A 238 -27.63 -8.77 -0.91
C THR A 238 -26.49 -8.36 0.01
N HIS A 239 -26.69 -7.29 0.79
CA HIS A 239 -25.68 -6.71 1.66
C HIS A 239 -26.30 -6.30 3.01
N LYS A 240 -25.52 -6.36 4.09
CA LYS A 240 -25.99 -6.03 5.45
C LYS A 240 -26.20 -4.53 5.73
N ARG A 241 -25.69 -3.68 4.84
CA ARG A 241 -25.62 -2.20 4.99
C ARG A 241 -25.23 -1.55 3.66
N ILE A 242 -25.36 -0.23 3.54
CA ILE A 242 -25.01 0.47 2.30
C ILE A 242 -23.47 0.50 2.10
N PRO A 243 -22.93 -0.11 1.04
CA PRO A 243 -21.49 -0.17 0.80
C PRO A 243 -20.97 1.08 0.08
N ILE A 244 -20.82 2.19 0.81
CA ILE A 244 -20.51 3.52 0.24
C ILE A 244 -19.27 3.51 -0.69
N PHE A 245 -18.20 2.80 -0.31
CA PHE A 245 -16.98 2.71 -1.12
C PHE A 245 -17.18 2.02 -2.48
N LEU A 246 -18.18 1.14 -2.59
CA LEU A 246 -18.48 0.43 -3.83
C LEU A 246 -18.92 1.41 -4.92
N PHE A 247 -19.70 2.43 -4.58
CA PHE A 247 -20.28 3.35 -5.58
C PHE A 247 -19.21 4.14 -6.35
N ASN A 248 -18.08 4.46 -5.69
CA ASN A 248 -16.94 5.09 -6.36
C ASN A 248 -16.34 4.17 -7.43
N GLU A 249 -16.13 2.90 -7.09
CA GLU A 249 -15.61 1.90 -8.02
C GLU A 249 -16.59 1.65 -9.18
N LEU A 250 -17.90 1.67 -8.92
CA LEU A 250 -18.94 1.55 -9.96
C LEU A 250 -18.91 2.75 -10.91
N LYS A 251 -18.75 3.98 -10.38
CA LYS A 251 -18.67 5.22 -11.17
C LYS A 251 -17.45 5.22 -12.10
N GLU A 252 -16.28 4.82 -11.60
CA GLU A 252 -15.05 4.68 -12.41
C GLU A 252 -15.23 3.66 -13.54
N ARG A 253 -15.98 2.58 -13.27
CA ARG A 253 -16.30 1.53 -14.24
C ARG A 253 -17.49 1.86 -15.14
N LYS A 254 -18.08 3.05 -15.00
CA LYS A 254 -19.29 3.50 -15.71
C LYS A 254 -20.46 2.52 -15.58
N ALA A 255 -20.55 1.84 -14.44
CA ALA A 255 -21.65 0.95 -14.11
C ALA A 255 -22.78 1.77 -13.48
N GLU A 256 -24.02 1.45 -13.87
CA GLU A 256 -25.21 2.00 -13.24
C GLU A 256 -25.66 1.09 -12.10
N TYR A 257 -26.35 1.66 -11.12
CA TYR A 257 -26.85 0.92 -9.98
C TYR A 257 -28.17 1.45 -9.43
N LEU A 258 -28.90 0.58 -8.72
CA LEU A 258 -30.03 0.93 -7.85
C LEU A 258 -29.77 0.38 -6.45
N VAL A 259 -30.24 1.09 -5.44
CA VAL A 259 -30.14 0.66 -4.03
C VAL A 259 -31.53 0.68 -3.41
N TYR A 260 -31.91 -0.45 -2.82
CA TYR A 260 -33.15 -0.60 -2.07
C TYR A 260 -32.82 -1.06 -0.65
N LYS A 261 -33.27 -0.30 0.35
CA LYS A 261 -33.13 -0.66 1.76
C LYS A 261 -34.40 -1.37 2.23
N ALA A 262 -34.38 -2.70 2.20
CA ALA A 262 -35.49 -3.54 2.64
C ALA A 262 -35.64 -3.59 4.17
N GLY A 263 -34.58 -3.30 4.93
CA GLY A 263 -34.60 -3.23 6.38
C GLY A 263 -33.35 -2.60 7.00
N GLU A 264 -33.25 -2.63 8.34
CA GLU A 264 -32.09 -2.13 9.09
C GLU A 264 -30.78 -2.80 8.67
N THR A 265 -30.83 -4.10 8.38
CA THR A 265 -29.68 -4.92 7.99
C THR A 265 -29.89 -5.68 6.67
N ASP A 266 -30.88 -5.29 5.88
CA ASP A 266 -31.15 -5.84 4.54
C ASP A 266 -31.09 -4.70 3.52
N VAL A 267 -29.98 -4.64 2.79
CA VAL A 267 -29.73 -3.70 1.70
C VAL A 267 -29.52 -4.50 0.44
N ARG A 268 -30.29 -4.18 -0.60
CA ARG A 268 -30.22 -4.83 -1.89
C ARG A 268 -29.73 -3.86 -2.94
N LEU A 269 -28.84 -4.34 -3.80
CA LEU A 269 -28.31 -3.55 -4.91
C LEU A 269 -28.61 -4.27 -6.23
N LEU A 270 -28.89 -3.48 -7.25
CA LEU A 270 -28.82 -3.92 -8.64
C LEU A 270 -27.71 -3.15 -9.32
N ILE A 271 -26.84 -3.82 -10.06
CA ILE A 271 -25.70 -3.22 -10.74
C ILE A 271 -25.64 -3.75 -12.18
N TRP A 272 -25.56 -2.87 -13.17
CA TRP A 272 -25.43 -3.25 -14.58
C TRP A 272 -24.43 -2.38 -15.32
N LYS A 273 -23.90 -2.90 -16.43
CA LYS A 273 -23.08 -2.15 -17.38
C LYS A 273 -23.96 -1.72 -18.55
N ASN A 274 -23.77 -0.50 -19.03
CA ASN A 274 -24.27 -0.06 -20.34
C ASN A 274 -23.33 -0.54 -21.45
#